data_AF-A0AA96FQ03-F1
#
_entry.id   AF-A0AA96FQ03-F1
#
_cell.length_a   1.000
_cell.length_b   1.000
_cell.length_c   1.000
_cell.angle_alpha   90.00
_cell.angle_beta   90.00
_cell.angle_gamma   90.00
#
_symmetry.space_group_name_H-M   'P 1'
#
loop_
_entity.id
_entity.type
_entity.pdbx_description
1 polymer ?
#
loop_
_entity_poly.entity_id
_entity_poly.type
_entity_poly.pdbx_seq_one_letter_code
_entity_poly.pdbx_strand_id
1 'polypeptide(L)'
;MSRNYPVRIVYRHRCRPRVSVTGPPLALHPDATKLPHVYPNGDLCLYLPGKWKEHMLLADTILPWTSAWFLHYELWLVLGFWTGTGDEHAVPSSASRRSSL
;
A
#
# COMPACT_ATOMS: atom_id res chain seq x y z
N MET A 1 -16.82 13.97 4.50
CA MET A 1 -16.57 13.05 5.64
C MET A 1 -15.43 12.12 5.25
N SER A 2 -14.42 11.94 6.10
CA SER A 2 -13.34 10.97 5.87
C SER A 2 -13.84 9.54 6.11
N ARG A 3 -13.30 8.56 5.38
CA ARG A 3 -13.59 7.15 5.63
C ARG A 3 -12.82 6.67 6.86
N ASN A 4 -13.38 5.71 7.59
CA ASN A 4 -12.71 5.06 8.72
C ASN A 4 -12.21 3.68 8.28
N TYR A 5 -10.92 3.43 8.48
CA TYR A 5 -10.26 2.16 8.16
C TYR A 5 -9.71 1.53 9.45
N PRO A 6 -10.39 0.54 10.04
CA PRO A 6 -9.82 -0.18 11.16
C PRO A 6 -8.67 -1.05 10.66
N VAL A 7 -7.54 -0.92 11.35
CA VAL A 7 -6.29 -1.60 11.03
C VAL A 7 -5.82 -2.42 12.21
N ARG A 8 -5.21 -3.55 11.90
CA ARG A 8 -4.48 -4.38 12.87
C ARG A 8 -2.99 -4.19 12.63
N ILE A 9 -2.28 -3.78 13.68
CA ILE A 9 -0.82 -3.73 13.69
C ILE A 9 -0.33 -4.88 14.57
N VAL A 10 0.44 -5.80 13.96
CA VAL A 10 1.10 -6.90 14.68
C VAL A 10 2.59 -6.62 14.68
N TYR A 11 3.14 -6.45 15.89
CA TYR A 11 4.56 -6.25 16.10
C TYR A 11 5.15 -7.38 16.94
N ARG A 12 6.32 -7.85 16.54
CA ARG A 12 7.18 -8.73 17.34
C ARG A 12 8.57 -8.12 17.33
N HIS A 13 9.23 -8.14 18.49
CA HIS A 13 10.56 -7.58 18.64
C HIS A 13 11.52 -8.10 17.55
N ARG A 14 12.27 -7.19 16.93
CA ARG A 14 13.19 -7.41 15.78
C ARG A 14 12.54 -7.90 14.48
N CYS A 15 11.23 -8.05 14.41
CA CYS A 15 10.52 -8.35 13.17
C CYS A 15 9.89 -7.07 12.62
N ARG A 16 9.78 -6.98 11.29
CA ARG A 16 9.03 -5.90 10.65
C ARG A 16 7.58 -5.87 11.17
N PRO A 17 7.03 -4.69 11.51
CA PRO A 17 5.61 -4.56 11.81
C PRO A 17 4.78 -4.99 10.61
N ARG A 18 3.72 -5.75 10.87
CA ARG A 18 2.73 -6.13 9.85
C ARG A 18 1.46 -5.35 10.08
N VAL A 19 0.93 -4.76 9.02
CA VAL A 19 -0.27 -3.93 9.08
C VAL A 19 -1.27 -4.47 8.07
N SER A 20 -2.50 -4.73 8.51
CA SER A 20 -3.58 -5.21 7.64
C SER A 20 -4.90 -4.54 7.99
N VAL A 21 -5.78 -4.39 6.99
CA VAL A 21 -7.13 -3.83 7.17
C VAL A 21 -8.07 -4.91 7.69
N THR A 22 -8.83 -4.63 8.73
CA THR A 22 -9.73 -5.63 9.34
C THR A 22 -11.18 -5.52 8.89
N GLY A 23 -11.55 -4.47 8.14
CA GLY A 23 -12.86 -4.38 7.47
C GLY A 23 -13.44 -2.96 7.48
N PRO A 24 -14.30 -2.56 6.53
CA PRO A 24 -14.71 -3.31 5.35
C PRO A 24 -13.54 -3.53 4.38
N PRO A 25 -13.66 -4.50 3.44
CA PRO A 25 -12.66 -4.71 2.41
C PRO A 25 -12.38 -3.44 1.60
N LEU A 26 -11.12 -3.26 1.19
CA LEU A 26 -10.75 -2.15 0.34
C LEU A 26 -11.32 -2.36 -1.07
N ALA A 27 -11.96 -1.32 -1.60
CA ALA A 27 -12.41 -1.28 -2.99
C ALA A 27 -11.21 -1.26 -3.96
N LEU A 28 -11.45 -1.79 -5.16
CA LEU A 28 -10.54 -1.65 -6.30
C LEU A 28 -10.98 -0.48 -7.18
N HIS A 29 -10.01 0.20 -7.78
CA HIS A 29 -10.26 1.08 -8.91
C HIS A 29 -10.91 0.26 -10.06
N PRO A 30 -11.88 0.80 -10.81
CA PRO A 30 -12.60 0.06 -11.86
C PRO A 30 -11.70 -0.68 -12.86
N ASP A 31 -10.58 -0.06 -13.24
CA ASP A 31 -9.63 -0.63 -14.21
C ASP A 31 -8.52 -1.50 -13.58
N ALA A 32 -8.59 -1.78 -12.28
CA ALA A 32 -7.56 -2.51 -11.55
C ALA A 32 -7.98 -3.93 -11.16
N THR A 33 -7.08 -4.89 -11.33
CA THR A 33 -7.28 -6.29 -10.92
C THR A 33 -6.75 -6.60 -9.52
N LYS A 34 -5.93 -5.71 -8.94
CA LYS A 34 -5.33 -5.88 -7.62
C LYS A 34 -5.10 -4.53 -6.92
N LEU A 35 -5.04 -4.56 -5.59
CA LEU A 35 -4.65 -3.40 -4.80
C LEU A 35 -3.17 -3.07 -5.02
N PRO A 36 -2.82 -1.79 -5.17
CA PRO A 36 -1.42 -1.35 -5.19
C PRO A 36 -0.84 -1.46 -3.77
N HIS A 37 0.48 -1.67 -3.67
CA HIS A 37 1.20 -1.64 -2.39
C HIS A 37 0.61 -2.53 -1.28
N VAL A 38 0.19 -3.75 -1.65
CA VAL A 38 -0.21 -4.82 -0.74
C VAL A 38 0.64 -6.05 -1.01
N TYR A 39 1.16 -6.69 0.04
CA TYR A 39 1.90 -7.94 -0.06
C TYR A 39 0.96 -9.12 -0.38
N PRO A 40 1.45 -10.26 -0.90
CA PRO A 40 0.60 -11.41 -1.24
C PRO A 40 -0.26 -11.95 -0.09
N ASN A 41 0.17 -11.72 1.17
CA ASN A 41 -0.57 -12.12 2.37
C ASN A 41 -1.60 -11.08 2.85
N GLY A 42 -1.81 -9.99 2.11
CA GLY A 42 -2.77 -8.93 2.44
C GLY A 42 -2.23 -7.82 3.36
N ASP A 43 -0.97 -7.90 3.80
CA ASP A 43 -0.36 -6.82 4.59
C ASP A 43 -0.04 -5.61 3.70
N LEU A 44 -0.21 -4.41 4.23
CA LEU A 44 0.14 -3.16 3.55
C LEU A 44 1.66 -3.03 3.39
N CYS A 45 2.10 -2.54 2.24
CA CYS A 45 3.48 -2.14 1.96
C CYS A 45 3.63 -0.65 2.25
N LEU A 46 4.16 -0.32 3.43
CA LEU A 46 4.17 1.05 3.96
C LEU A 46 5.45 1.85 3.67
N TYR A 47 6.55 1.17 3.38
CA TYR A 47 7.87 1.80 3.27
C TYR A 47 8.83 0.95 2.42
N LEU A 48 9.88 1.59 1.90
CA LEU A 48 10.93 0.92 1.14
C LEU A 48 11.80 0.02 2.03
N PRO A 49 12.33 -1.11 1.50
CA PRO A 49 13.23 -1.97 2.24
C PRO A 49 14.35 -1.21 2.95
N GLY A 50 14.58 -1.54 4.23
CA GLY A 50 15.64 -0.92 5.04
C GLY A 50 15.30 0.43 5.67
N LYS A 51 14.16 1.06 5.34
CA LYS A 51 13.73 2.34 5.95
C LYS A 51 13.33 2.20 7.42
N TRP A 52 12.65 1.11 7.78
CA TRP A 52 12.28 0.84 9.16
C TRP A 52 13.42 0.12 9.91
N LYS A 53 13.62 0.48 11.18
CA LYS A 53 14.59 -0.14 12.10
C LYS A 53 13.91 -0.51 13.42
N GLU A 54 14.44 -1.52 14.11
CA GLU A 54 13.82 -2.08 15.32
C GLU A 54 13.71 -1.11 16.50
N HIS A 55 14.54 -0.08 16.55
CA HIS A 55 14.52 0.96 17.58
C HIS A 55 13.54 2.11 17.27
N MET A 56 12.93 2.14 16.09
CA MET A 56 12.01 3.22 15.71
C MET A 56 10.66 3.00 16.38
N LEU A 57 10.10 4.06 16.95
CA LEU A 57 8.77 4.04 17.51
C LEU A 57 7.75 3.79 16.41
N LEU A 58 6.82 2.87 16.64
CA LEU A 58 5.71 2.61 15.72
C LEU A 58 4.84 3.86 15.53
N ALA A 59 4.73 4.69 16.57
CA ALA A 59 4.00 5.94 16.54
C ALA A 59 4.60 6.97 15.57
N ASP A 60 5.92 6.97 15.39
CA ASP A 60 6.62 7.94 14.53
C ASP A 60 6.86 7.41 13.11
N THR A 61 6.57 6.12 12.87
CA THR A 61 6.86 5.45 11.59
C THR A 61 5.63 4.74 11.04
N ILE A 62 5.24 3.63 11.65
CA ILE A 62 4.16 2.77 11.14
C ILE A 62 2.81 3.48 11.14
N LEU A 63 2.45 4.20 12.20
CA LEU A 63 1.19 4.95 12.24
C LEU A 63 1.11 6.04 11.15
N PRO A 64 2.09 6.96 11.02
CA PRO A 64 2.04 7.97 9.97
C PRO A 64 2.16 7.37 8.57
N TRP A 65 2.98 6.33 8.35
CA TRP A 65 3.05 5.66 7.04
C TRP A 65 1.76 4.92 6.69
N THR A 66 1.07 4.33 7.66
CA THR A 66 -0.27 3.73 7.44
C THR A 66 -1.27 4.80 7.02
N SER A 67 -1.22 5.97 7.65
CA SER A 67 -2.09 7.10 7.31
C SER A 67 -1.80 7.63 5.91
N ALA A 68 -0.51 7.79 5.55
CA ALA A 68 -0.10 8.19 4.22
C ALA A 68 -0.51 7.17 3.15
N TRP A 69 -0.38 5.86 3.44
CA TRP A 69 -0.84 4.80 2.55
C TRP A 69 -2.34 4.95 2.24
N PHE A 70 -3.18 5.22 3.24
CA PHE A 70 -4.62 5.46 3.01
C PHE A 70 -4.92 6.72 2.22
N LEU A 71 -4.16 7.81 2.43
CA LEU A 71 -4.28 9.00 1.60
C LEU A 71 -4.01 8.68 0.12
N HIS A 72 -2.92 7.97 -0.16
CA HIS A 72 -2.56 7.57 -1.53
C HIS A 72 -3.52 6.55 -2.12
N TYR A 73 -4.09 5.66 -1.29
CA TYR A 73 -5.14 4.74 -1.70
C TYR A 73 -6.42 5.47 -2.12
N GLU A 74 -6.85 6.48 -1.36
CA GLU A 74 -8.03 7.27 -1.74
C GLU A 74 -7.79 8.06 -3.04
N LEU A 75 -6.59 8.61 -3.23
CA LEU A 75 -6.21 9.23 -4.49
C LEU A 75 -6.16 8.22 -5.64
N TRP A 76 -5.62 7.02 -5.40
CA TRP A 76 -5.57 5.95 -6.40
C TRP A 76 -6.96 5.51 -6.86
N LEU A 77 -7.94 5.44 -5.95
CA LEU A 77 -9.34 5.15 -6.31
C LEU A 77 -9.95 6.19 -7.25
N VAL A 78 -9.44 7.43 -7.25
CA VAL A 78 -9.93 8.53 -8.09
C VAL A 78 -9.14 8.64 -9.39
N LEU A 79 -7.82 8.49 -9.32
CA LEU A 79 -6.90 8.79 -10.40
C LEU A 79 -6.52 7.57 -11.24
N GLY A 80 -6.66 6.36 -10.69
CA GLY A 80 -6.24 5.11 -11.32
C GLY A 80 -4.74 4.83 -11.26
N PHE A 81 -3.90 5.77 -10.80
CA PHE A 81 -2.47 5.57 -10.59
C PHE A 81 -2.04 5.90 -9.16
N TRP A 82 -0.98 5.22 -8.69
CA TRP A 82 -0.51 5.38 -7.31
C TRP A 82 0.32 6.66 -7.17
N THR A 83 0.02 7.45 -6.14
CA THR A 83 0.66 8.76 -5.90
C THR A 83 1.67 8.74 -4.75
N GLY A 84 1.84 7.61 -4.08
CA GLY A 84 2.75 7.46 -2.96
C GLY A 84 4.19 7.20 -3.39
N THR A 85 5.12 7.43 -2.48
CA THR A 85 6.54 7.15 -2.72
C THR A 85 6.81 5.64 -2.78
N GLY A 86 7.75 5.25 -3.64
CA GLY A 86 8.06 3.85 -3.93
C GLY A 86 7.43 3.49 -5.26
N ASP A 87 8.24 3.57 -6.32
CA ASP A 87 7.80 3.30 -7.68
C ASP A 87 7.11 1.94 -7.76
N GLU A 88 6.17 1.86 -8.69
CA GLU A 88 5.40 0.67 -9.04
C GLU A 88 6.27 -0.59 -8.85
N HIS A 89 5.86 -1.49 -7.95
CA HIS A 89 6.08 -2.91 -8.20
C HIS A 89 5.21 -3.28 -9.41
N ALA A 90 5.57 -2.72 -10.57
CA ALA A 90 4.89 -2.87 -11.83
C ALA A 90 4.81 -4.37 -12.07
N VAL A 91 3.58 -4.88 -12.13
CA VAL A 91 3.37 -6.06 -12.94
C VAL A 91 3.90 -5.68 -14.32
N PRO A 92 4.79 -6.47 -14.95
CA PRO A 92 5.22 -6.14 -16.29
C PRO A 92 3.97 -6.09 -17.17
N SER A 93 3.61 -4.89 -17.63
CA SER A 93 2.58 -4.70 -18.63
C SER A 93 3.12 -5.26 -19.94
N SER A 94 2.77 -6.51 -20.24
CA SER A 94 2.93 -7.03 -21.59
C SER A 94 1.77 -6.53 -22.46
N ALA A 95 1.77 -5.26 -22.81
CA ALA A 95 0.87 -4.74 -23.84
C ALA A 95 1.41 -3.46 -24.49
N SER A 96 2.40 -3.62 -25.36
CA SER A 96 2.52 -2.79 -26.57
C SER A 96 3.49 -3.44 -27.56
N ARG A 97 2.94 -4.22 -28.49
CA ARG A 97 3.48 -4.27 -29.86
C ARG A 97 2.42 -3.68 -30.77
N ARG A 98 2.48 -2.37 -30.94
CA ARG A 98 2.06 -1.74 -32.20
C ARG A 98 3.22 -1.92 -33.18
N SER A 99 2.98 -2.67 -34.24
CA SER A 99 3.62 -2.41 -35.53
C SER A 99 2.52 -2.48 -36.58
N SER A 100 2.11 -1.29 -37.01
CA SER A 100 1.51 -1.09 -38.32
C SER A 100 2.65 -1.12 -39.34
N LEU A 101 2.61 -2.08 -40.25
CA LEU A 101 2.87 -2.03 -41.70
C LEU A 101 2.97 -3.47 -42.21
#